data_AF-A0AAV2HEU6-F1
#
_entry.id   AF-A0AAV2HEU6-F1
#
_cell.length_a   1.000
_cell.length_b   1.000
_cell.length_c   1.000
_cell.angle_alpha   90.00
_cell.angle_beta   90.00
_cell.angle_gamma   90.00
#
_symmetry.space_group_name_H-M   'P 1'
#
loop_
_entity.id
_entity.type
_entity.pdbx_description
1 polymer ?
#
loop_
_entity_poly.entity_id
_entity_poly.type
_entity_poly.pdbx_seq_one_letter_code
_entity_poly.pdbx_strand_id
1 'polypeptide(L)'
;SGYVNEFDKPLTYTCPGNGVLAGVESYNDNYYEDRRFKFTCCDVSLRVPTECRTTDYINEFDGQMTLLVPEGEAIKSVYSWHDNYYEDRRWKVQLCKV
;
A
#
# COMPACT_ATOMS: atom_id res chain seq x y z
N SER A 1 3.09 7.50 9.02
CA SER A 1 4.49 7.05 9.13
C SER A 1 5.42 8.12 8.59
N GLY A 2 6.74 7.91 8.66
CA GLY A 2 7.70 8.52 7.72
C GLY A 2 7.71 7.76 6.39
N TYR A 3 8.67 8.07 5.51
CA TYR A 3 8.90 7.27 4.29
C TYR A 3 9.33 5.86 4.66
N VAL A 4 8.65 4.86 4.11
CA VAL A 4 8.79 3.45 4.54
C VAL A 4 9.67 2.64 3.62
N ASN A 5 10.15 3.24 2.52
CA ASN A 5 11.01 2.60 1.54
C ASN A 5 12.10 3.55 1.07
N GLU A 6 13.13 2.98 0.50
CA GLU A 6 14.11 3.67 -0.36
C GLU A 6 13.73 3.47 -1.83
N PHE A 7 14.36 4.25 -2.71
CA PHE A 7 14.22 4.08 -4.17
C PHE A 7 14.74 2.71 -4.62
N ASP A 8 14.16 2.16 -5.67
CA ASP A 8 14.47 0.85 -6.28
C ASP A 8 14.34 -0.34 -5.31
N LYS A 9 13.71 -0.11 -4.15
CA LYS A 9 13.48 -1.13 -3.13
C LYS A 9 11.99 -1.43 -2.99
N PRO A 10 11.66 -2.69 -2.67
CA PRO A 10 10.31 -3.04 -2.29
C PRO A 10 9.92 -2.32 -1.00
N LEU A 11 8.63 -2.21 -0.78
CA LEU A 11 8.07 -1.71 0.46
C LEU A 11 7.04 -2.69 1.01
N THR A 12 6.98 -2.77 2.34
CA THR A 12 5.89 -3.41 3.08
C THR A 12 5.54 -2.48 4.23
N TYR A 13 4.26 -2.15 4.38
CA TYR A 13 3.81 -1.35 5.50
C TYR A 13 2.44 -1.80 6.00
N THR A 14 2.36 -2.08 7.30
CA THR A 14 1.13 -2.48 7.99
C THR A 14 0.77 -1.41 9.02
N CYS A 15 -0.47 -0.96 9.00
CA CYS A 15 -0.93 0.00 10.00
C CYS A 15 -0.88 -0.62 11.42
N PRO A 16 -0.35 0.09 12.43
CA PRO A 16 -0.18 -0.45 13.77
C PRO A 16 -1.53 -0.64 14.48
N GLY A 17 -1.57 -1.51 15.50
CA GLY A 17 -2.74 -1.72 16.34
C GLY A 17 -4.00 -2.09 15.54
N ASN A 18 -5.12 -1.41 15.83
CA ASN A 18 -6.37 -1.54 15.08
C ASN A 18 -6.44 -0.57 13.89
N GLY A 19 -5.34 0.10 13.55
CA GLY A 19 -5.31 1.05 12.46
C GLY A 19 -5.52 0.42 11.08
N VAL A 20 -6.17 1.16 10.19
CA VAL A 20 -6.29 0.87 8.76
C VAL A 20 -5.79 2.07 7.95
N LEU A 21 -5.44 1.84 6.70
CA LEU A 21 -4.85 2.84 5.82
C LEU A 21 -5.90 3.89 5.46
N ALA A 22 -5.58 5.15 5.71
CA ALA A 22 -6.48 6.30 5.51
C ALA A 22 -5.89 7.36 4.56
N GLY A 23 -4.61 7.25 4.24
CA GLY A 23 -3.96 8.14 3.29
C GLY A 23 -2.62 7.59 2.81
N VAL A 24 -2.24 8.05 1.62
CA VAL A 24 -0.95 7.80 1.00
C VAL A 24 -0.38 9.13 0.53
N GLU A 25 0.91 9.33 0.77
CA GLU A 25 1.67 10.44 0.19
C GLU A 25 2.95 9.88 -0.39
N SER A 26 3.37 10.44 -1.52
CA SER A 26 4.60 10.05 -2.18
C SER A 26 5.25 11.22 -2.89
N TYR A 27 6.55 11.14 -3.10
CA TYR A 27 7.26 12.01 -4.03
C TYR A 27 8.10 11.17 -4.97
N ASN A 28 8.27 11.65 -6.21
CA ASN A 28 9.12 11.04 -7.21
C ASN A 28 10.52 11.66 -7.20
N ASP A 29 11.50 10.90 -7.67
CA ASP A 29 12.83 11.38 -7.98
C ASP A 29 13.22 10.96 -9.41
N ASN A 30 13.64 11.91 -10.23
CA ASN A 30 13.92 11.67 -11.66
C ASN A 30 15.26 10.95 -11.91
N TYR A 31 16.14 10.85 -10.91
CA TYR A 31 17.37 10.05 -11.08
C TYR A 31 17.06 8.56 -10.98
N TYR A 32 16.18 8.20 -10.05
CA TYR A 32 15.72 6.82 -9.85
C TYR A 32 14.49 6.47 -10.70
N GLU A 33 13.78 7.47 -11.23
CA GLU A 33 12.46 7.31 -11.86
C GLU A 33 11.48 6.51 -10.97
N ASP A 34 11.59 6.74 -9.66
CA ASP A 34 10.88 5.97 -8.65
C ASP A 34 10.34 6.87 -7.53
N ARG A 35 9.46 6.31 -6.70
CA ARG A 35 8.75 7.02 -5.65
C ARG A 35 9.06 6.46 -4.26
N ARG A 36 9.17 7.37 -3.29
CA ARG A 36 9.12 7.02 -1.86
C ARG A 36 7.72 7.26 -1.33
N PHE A 37 7.27 6.35 -0.47
CA PHE A 37 5.91 6.36 0.05
C PHE A 37 5.89 6.50 1.57
N LYS A 38 4.93 7.25 2.07
CA LYS A 38 4.52 7.25 3.48
C LYS A 38 3.02 7.11 3.57
N PHE A 39 2.55 6.54 4.68
CA PHE A 39 1.15 6.17 4.85
C PHE A 39 0.59 6.76 6.13
N THR A 40 -0.67 7.18 6.05
CA THR A 40 -1.47 7.62 7.20
C THR A 40 -2.40 6.50 7.60
N CYS A 41 -2.46 6.21 8.91
CA CYS A 41 -3.36 5.21 9.47
C CYS A 41 -4.38 5.90 10.39
N CYS A 42 -5.63 5.43 10.34
CA CYS A 42 -6.67 5.81 11.29
C CYS A 42 -7.14 4.57 12.06
N ASP A 43 -7.40 4.74 13.35
CA ASP A 43 -7.92 3.66 14.19
C ASP A 43 -9.41 3.43 13.89
N VAL A 44 -9.80 2.18 13.64
CA VAL A 44 -11.22 1.81 13.57
C VAL A 44 -11.75 1.57 14.98
N SER A 45 -12.12 2.65 15.66
CA SER A 45 -12.58 2.62 17.06
C SER A 45 -13.68 1.58 17.29
N LEU A 46 -13.56 0.82 18.39
CA LEU A 46 -14.46 -0.26 18.80
C LEU A 46 -14.52 -1.49 17.88
N ARG A 47 -13.69 -1.53 16.83
CA ARG A 47 -13.57 -2.69 15.94
C ARG A 47 -12.12 -3.14 15.85
N VAL A 48 -11.93 -4.40 15.47
CA VAL A 48 -10.61 -5.00 15.26
C VAL A 48 -10.59 -5.52 13.83
N PRO A 49 -9.60 -5.12 13.01
CA PRO A 49 -9.44 -5.70 11.68
C PRO A 49 -9.25 -7.22 11.79
N THR A 50 -10.12 -7.99 11.15
CA THR A 50 -10.16 -9.46 11.21
C THR A 50 -10.33 -10.06 9.81
N GLU A 51 -10.23 -11.39 9.71
CA GLU A 51 -10.42 -12.15 8.46
C GLU A 51 -9.61 -11.56 7.29
N CYS A 52 -8.34 -11.27 7.55
CA CYS A 52 -7.49 -10.59 6.59
C CYS A 52 -7.04 -11.51 5.45
N ARG A 53 -7.05 -10.99 4.22
CA ARG A 53 -6.54 -11.66 3.03
C ARG A 53 -5.65 -10.72 2.22
N THR A 54 -4.56 -11.25 1.70
CA THR A 54 -3.68 -10.52 0.79
C THR A 54 -4.12 -10.76 -0.65
N THR A 55 -4.22 -9.71 -1.45
CA THR A 55 -4.50 -9.82 -2.89
C THR A 55 -3.28 -10.30 -3.65
N ASP A 56 -3.49 -10.77 -4.89
CA ASP A 56 -2.43 -10.73 -5.89
C ASP A 56 -2.11 -9.28 -6.30
N TYR A 57 -1.24 -9.10 -7.29
CA TYR A 57 -0.93 -7.77 -7.80
C TYR A 57 -2.21 -7.11 -8.33
N ILE A 58 -2.53 -5.91 -7.84
CA ILE A 58 -3.73 -5.15 -8.21
C ILE A 58 -3.52 -4.27 -9.46
N ASN A 59 -2.29 -4.25 -9.98
CA ASN A 59 -1.91 -3.61 -11.21
C ASN A 59 -0.71 -4.34 -11.83
N GLU A 60 -0.56 -4.18 -13.15
CA GLU A 60 0.68 -4.50 -13.85
C GLU A 60 1.60 -3.26 -13.90
N PHE A 61 2.86 -3.46 -14.29
CA PHE A 61 3.74 -2.35 -14.64
C PHE A 61 3.20 -1.61 -15.86
N ASP A 62 3.39 -0.29 -15.90
CA ASP A 62 2.78 0.62 -16.88
C ASP A 62 1.25 0.55 -16.91
N GLY A 63 0.65 -0.04 -15.86
CA GLY A 63 -0.76 -0.34 -15.76
C GLY A 63 -1.48 0.60 -14.79
N GLN A 64 -2.76 0.83 -15.05
CA GLN A 64 -3.59 1.56 -14.10
C GLN A 64 -3.78 0.75 -12.81
N MET A 65 -3.60 1.40 -11.66
CA MET A 65 -3.96 0.84 -10.37
C MET A 65 -5.38 1.25 -9.98
N THR A 66 -6.31 0.29 -10.00
CA THR A 66 -7.69 0.47 -9.53
C THR A 66 -8.03 -0.65 -8.55
N LEU A 67 -8.45 -0.28 -7.34
CA LEU A 67 -8.92 -1.22 -6.33
C LEU A 67 -10.27 -0.74 -5.79
N LEU A 68 -11.29 -1.58 -5.92
CA LEU A 68 -12.56 -1.41 -5.23
C LEU A 68 -12.53 -2.27 -3.97
N VAL A 69 -12.56 -1.61 -2.81
CA VAL A 69 -12.62 -2.30 -1.52
C VAL A 69 -14.08 -2.65 -1.22
N PRO A 70 -14.42 -3.92 -0.93
CA PRO A 70 -15.77 -4.31 -0.55
C PRO A 70 -16.26 -3.56 0.69
N GLU A 71 -17.59 -3.37 0.78
CA GLU A 71 -18.20 -2.79 1.97
C GLU A 71 -17.87 -3.62 3.22
N GLY A 72 -17.53 -2.93 4.32
CA GLY A 72 -17.13 -3.58 5.57
C GLY A 72 -15.69 -4.11 5.57
N GLU A 73 -14.90 -3.86 4.52
CA GLU A 73 -13.46 -4.13 4.50
C GLU A 73 -12.63 -2.82 4.47
N ALA A 74 -11.39 -2.91 4.90
CA ALA A 74 -10.41 -1.83 4.80
C ALA A 74 -9.00 -2.37 4.50
N ILE A 75 -8.14 -1.51 3.95
CA ILE A 75 -6.74 -1.83 3.69
C ILE A 75 -5.96 -1.77 5.01
N LYS A 76 -5.39 -2.89 5.43
CA LYS A 76 -4.56 -3.02 6.64
C LYS A 76 -3.06 -2.93 6.36
N SER A 77 -2.64 -3.49 5.24
CA SER A 77 -1.25 -3.58 4.83
C SER A 77 -1.11 -3.37 3.32
N VAL A 78 0.05 -2.86 2.90
CA VAL A 78 0.42 -2.70 1.50
C VAL A 78 1.80 -3.30 1.27
N TYR A 79 1.97 -3.88 0.09
CA TYR A 79 3.26 -4.31 -0.45
C TYR A 79 3.42 -3.71 -1.84
N SER A 80 4.63 -3.23 -2.16
CA SER A 80 4.95 -2.80 -3.52
C SER A 80 6.34 -3.24 -3.94
N TRP A 81 6.47 -3.57 -5.22
CA TRP A 81 7.71 -3.95 -5.88
C TRP A 81 7.96 -3.01 -7.07
N HIS A 82 9.15 -2.43 -7.13
CA HIS A 82 9.64 -1.62 -8.25
C HIS A 82 10.49 -2.45 -9.19
N ASP A 83 10.44 -2.13 -10.48
CA ASP A 83 11.24 -2.78 -11.51
C ASP A 83 11.88 -1.75 -12.45
N ASN A 84 13.21 -1.73 -12.49
CA ASN A 84 13.99 -0.75 -13.26
C ASN A 84 13.85 -0.89 -14.78
N TYR A 85 13.33 -2.00 -15.32
CA TYR A 85 13.07 -2.06 -16.75
C TYR A 85 11.84 -1.21 -17.12
N TYR A 86 10.84 -1.20 -16.23
CA TYR A 86 9.61 -0.42 -16.41
C TYR A 86 9.68 0.97 -15.76
N GLU A 87 10.56 1.14 -14.77
CA GLU A 87 10.57 2.30 -13.86
C GLU A 87 9.21 2.57 -13.22
N ASP A 88 8.54 1.47 -12.84
CA ASP A 88 7.20 1.50 -12.27
C ASP A 88 7.05 0.47 -11.14
N ARG A 89 5.93 0.57 -10.42
CA ARG A 89 5.62 -0.23 -9.24
C ARG A 89 4.32 -1.02 -9.39
N ARG A 90 4.38 -2.30 -9.03
CA ARG A 90 3.18 -3.13 -8.80
C ARG A 90 2.86 -3.23 -7.32
N TRP A 91 1.57 -3.37 -7.02
CA TRP A 91 1.05 -3.29 -5.65
C TRP A 91 0.26 -4.52 -5.27
N LYS A 92 0.37 -4.94 -4.01
CA LYS A 92 -0.54 -5.87 -3.34
C LYS A 92 -1.08 -5.19 -2.09
N VAL A 93 -2.28 -5.54 -1.69
CA VAL A 93 -2.88 -5.03 -0.46
C VAL A 93 -3.38 -6.19 0.40
N GLN A 94 -3.38 -5.98 1.72
CA GLN A 94 -4.10 -6.83 2.64
C GLN A 94 -5.40 -6.15 3.02
N LEU A 95 -6.52 -6.79 2.68
CA LEU A 95 -7.86 -6.35 3.06
C LEU A 95 -8.31 -7.14 4.29
N CYS A 96 -8.92 -6.46 5.25
CA CYS A 96 -9.48 -7.07 6.46
C CYS A 96 -10.90 -6.56 6.65
N LYS A 97 -11.77 -7.40 7.21
CA LYS A 97 -13.08 -6.96 7.70
C LYS A 97 -12.90 -5.99 8.86
N VAL A 98 -13.67 -4.89 8.86
CA VAL A 98 -13.67 -3.85 9.90
C VAL A 98 -15.01 -3.74 10.59
#